data_AF-A0A7N1A2B4-F1
#
_entry.id   AF-A0A7N1A2B4-F1
#
_cell.length_a   1.000
_cell.length_b   1.000
_cell.length_c   1.000
_cell.angle_alpha   90.00
_cell.angle_beta   90.00
_cell.angle_gamma   90.00
#
_symmetry.space_group_name_H-M   'P 1'
#
loop_
_entity.id
_entity.type
_entity.pdbx_description
1 polymer ?
#
loop_
_entity_poly.entity_id
_entity_poly.type
_entity_poly.pdbx_seq_one_letter_code
_entity_poly.pdbx_strand_id
1 'polypeptide(L)'
;MNNVTKMEVKLQSELTEQNHVREKREDEKKTMIPSKLPPPPPPPLKMLPIKSKTVRRMPEVIEFYRSLTRKDSRVGSRSNGASVSEANFSKNMIGEIENRSTYLMAIKSDVETQGEFINFLSREVAAAAYTKISDVEAFVKWLDGELSSLVDERAVLRHFPNWPERKADALREAACTYRDLKNLESEILSYKDNLLQTPSQAFNRMQALQHRLELRVGDIERTKESSVKKYKEMQIPSDWIQEMMTQLKLSSMKLAKHYMARTLKELKSTAQGPRENEMLLQGVRFAYRVHQFAGGFDVDTTKAFEELRQFRTQPYKW
;
A
#
# COMPACT_ATOMS: atom_id res chain seq x y z
N MET A 1 28.15 -28.02 69.48
CA MET A 1 27.25 -29.10 69.02
C MET A 1 26.38 -28.75 67.80
N ASN A 2 26.43 -27.56 67.18
CA ASN A 2 25.42 -27.20 66.14
C ASN A 2 25.97 -26.86 64.74
N ASN A 3 27.24 -27.15 64.43
CA ASN A 3 27.81 -26.85 63.10
C ASN A 3 27.89 -28.08 62.17
N VAL A 4 27.97 -29.30 62.72
CA VAL A 4 27.97 -30.54 61.90
C VAL A 4 26.56 -30.80 61.36
N THR A 5 25.53 -30.67 62.19
CA THR A 5 24.12 -30.81 61.79
C THR A 5 23.70 -29.77 60.75
N LYS A 6 24.28 -28.56 60.80
CA LYS A 6 23.95 -27.49 59.83
C LYS A 6 24.61 -27.72 58.46
N MET A 7 25.77 -28.36 58.41
CA MET A 7 26.39 -28.78 57.15
C MET A 7 25.69 -30.00 56.55
N GLU A 8 25.22 -30.93 57.38
CA GLU A 8 24.51 -32.12 56.93
C GLU A 8 23.12 -31.79 56.36
N VAL A 9 22.40 -30.83 56.96
CA VAL A 9 21.13 -30.32 56.41
C VAL A 9 21.36 -29.54 55.10
N LYS A 10 22.47 -28.79 54.97
CA LYS A 10 22.79 -28.07 53.73
C LYS A 10 23.21 -29.02 52.60
N LEU A 11 23.98 -30.07 52.92
CA LEU A 11 24.34 -31.10 51.95
C LEU A 11 23.12 -31.92 51.52
N GLN A 12 22.17 -32.20 52.42
CA GLN A 12 20.92 -32.85 52.07
C GLN A 12 20.02 -31.97 51.20
N SER A 13 19.96 -30.64 51.43
CA SER A 13 19.18 -29.73 50.58
C SER A 13 19.81 -29.54 49.20
N GLU A 14 21.14 -29.44 49.10
CA GLU A 14 21.86 -29.38 47.82
C GLU A 14 21.76 -30.70 47.05
N LEU A 15 21.78 -31.87 47.71
CA LEU A 15 21.57 -33.16 47.03
C LEU A 15 20.15 -33.30 46.49
N THR A 16 19.16 -32.71 47.19
CA THR A 16 17.74 -32.74 46.78
C THR A 16 17.47 -31.78 45.62
N GLU A 17 18.07 -30.58 45.62
CA GLU A 17 18.03 -29.66 44.48
C GLU A 17 18.81 -30.19 43.26
N GLN A 18 19.95 -30.83 43.49
CA GLN A 18 20.75 -31.41 42.40
C GLN A 18 20.06 -32.62 41.77
N ASN A 19 19.31 -33.42 42.54
CA ASN A 19 18.48 -34.51 42.01
C ASN A 19 17.21 -33.99 41.30
N HIS A 20 16.55 -32.95 41.81
CA HIS A 20 15.39 -32.34 41.13
C HIS A 20 15.78 -31.65 39.79
N VAL A 21 16.99 -31.10 39.70
CA VAL A 21 17.57 -30.56 38.46
C VAL A 21 18.05 -31.66 37.51
N ARG A 22 18.36 -32.86 38.01
CA ARG A 22 18.75 -34.02 37.20
C ARG A 22 17.53 -34.74 36.63
N GLU A 23 16.45 -34.84 37.41
CA GLU A 23 15.16 -35.40 37.00
C GLU A 23 14.44 -34.48 35.98
N LYS A 24 14.48 -33.15 36.18
CA LYS A 24 14.02 -32.19 35.15
C LYS A 24 14.88 -32.19 33.87
N ARG A 25 16.15 -32.64 33.94
CA ARG A 25 17.02 -32.78 32.76
C ARG A 25 16.91 -34.14 32.06
N GLU A 26 16.23 -35.12 32.65
CA GLU A 26 15.95 -36.42 32.01
C GLU A 26 14.60 -36.45 31.29
N ASP A 27 13.63 -35.61 31.67
CA ASP A 27 12.40 -35.41 30.90
C ASP A 27 12.53 -34.45 29.70
N GLU A 28 13.56 -33.58 29.67
CA GLU A 28 13.88 -32.74 28.50
C GLU A 28 14.88 -33.38 27.51
N LYS A 29 15.34 -34.62 27.76
CA LYS A 29 16.36 -35.31 26.93
C LYS A 29 15.85 -36.55 26.19
N LYS A 30 14.57 -36.60 25.83
CA LYS A 30 14.03 -37.63 24.94
C LYS A 30 13.37 -37.06 23.69
N THR A 31 14.10 -36.28 22.90
CA THR A 31 13.90 -36.20 21.43
C THR A 31 15.06 -35.49 20.71
N MET A 32 16.17 -36.19 20.51
CA MET A 32 17.09 -35.92 19.40
C MET A 32 17.51 -37.25 18.77
N ILE A 33 17.10 -37.45 17.51
CA ILE A 33 17.48 -38.54 16.59
C ILE A 33 17.96 -37.85 15.30
N PRO A 34 18.94 -38.41 14.55
CA PRO A 34 19.96 -37.65 13.83
C PRO A 34 19.54 -37.14 12.45
N SER A 35 20.30 -36.16 11.97
CA SER A 35 20.23 -35.56 10.63
C SER A 35 20.30 -36.59 9.51
N LYS A 36 19.26 -36.61 8.65
CA LYS A 36 19.30 -37.20 7.31
C LYS A 36 19.22 -36.07 6.26
N LEU A 37 20.02 -36.22 5.20
CA LEU A 37 20.02 -35.41 3.98
C LEU A 37 18.60 -35.19 3.40
N PRO A 38 18.36 -34.09 2.67
CA PRO A 38 17.06 -33.86 2.03
C PRO A 38 16.76 -34.93 0.97
N PRO A 39 15.52 -35.47 0.91
CA PRO A 39 15.13 -36.46 -0.08
C PRO A 39 14.92 -35.83 -1.47
N PRO A 40 15.08 -36.60 -2.56
CA PRO A 40 14.69 -36.16 -3.89
C PRO A 40 13.17 -35.91 -3.97
N PRO A 41 12.71 -35.01 -4.86
CA PRO A 41 11.29 -34.65 -4.96
C PRO A 41 10.41 -35.85 -5.33
N PRO A 42 9.24 -36.04 -4.69
CA PRO A 42 8.33 -37.14 -4.98
C PRO A 42 7.62 -36.94 -6.33
N PRO A 43 7.30 -38.03 -7.06
CA PRO A 43 6.46 -37.98 -8.25
C PRO A 43 5.01 -37.55 -7.89
N PRO A 44 4.30 -36.84 -8.78
CA PRO A 44 2.98 -36.29 -8.48
C PRO A 44 1.93 -37.40 -8.31
N LEU A 45 1.34 -37.50 -7.11
CA LEU A 45 0.18 -38.33 -6.82
C LEU A 45 -1.12 -37.65 -7.28
N LYS A 46 -1.97 -38.44 -7.93
CA LYS A 46 -3.23 -38.03 -8.57
C LYS A 46 -4.22 -37.51 -7.51
N MET A 47 -4.56 -36.22 -7.60
CA MET A 47 -5.57 -35.57 -6.76
C MET A 47 -6.98 -35.90 -7.27
N LEU A 48 -7.84 -36.43 -6.38
CA LEU A 48 -9.28 -36.41 -6.56
C LEU A 48 -9.82 -35.00 -6.24
N PRO A 49 -10.82 -34.48 -6.99
CA PRO A 49 -11.08 -33.04 -7.05
C PRO A 49 -11.90 -32.51 -5.86
N ILE A 50 -11.32 -31.54 -5.15
CA ILE A 50 -12.02 -30.60 -4.27
C ILE A 50 -12.74 -29.58 -5.15
N LYS A 51 -14.06 -29.45 -4.97
CA LYS A 51 -14.91 -28.47 -5.65
C LYS A 51 -14.57 -27.05 -5.21
N SER A 52 -13.62 -26.42 -5.91
CA SER A 52 -13.43 -24.98 -5.94
C SER A 52 -14.03 -24.45 -7.25
N LYS A 53 -14.66 -23.26 -7.23
CA LYS A 53 -15.07 -22.57 -8.46
C LYS A 53 -13.81 -22.10 -9.19
N THR A 54 -13.19 -23.01 -9.93
CA THR A 54 -12.04 -22.75 -10.78
C THR A 54 -12.46 -22.01 -12.03
N VAL A 55 -11.89 -20.82 -12.26
CA VAL A 55 -11.91 -20.18 -13.58
C VAL A 55 -11.11 -21.08 -14.51
N ARG A 56 -11.79 -21.78 -15.42
CA ARG A 56 -11.15 -22.61 -16.44
C ARG A 56 -10.78 -21.71 -17.62
N ARG A 57 -9.51 -21.73 -18.04
CA ARG A 57 -9.15 -21.14 -19.34
C ARG A 57 -9.88 -21.91 -20.43
N MET A 58 -10.56 -21.19 -21.30
CA MET A 58 -11.35 -21.71 -22.41
C MET A 58 -10.56 -21.43 -23.69
N PRO A 59 -9.75 -22.38 -24.19
CA PRO A 59 -8.92 -22.20 -25.40
C PRO A 59 -9.76 -21.77 -26.61
N GLU A 60 -11.03 -22.14 -26.63
CA GLU A 60 -12.02 -21.77 -27.65
C GLU A 60 -12.20 -20.25 -27.75
N VAL A 61 -12.06 -19.51 -26.64
CA VAL A 61 -12.12 -18.03 -26.67
C VAL A 61 -10.92 -17.46 -27.41
N ILE A 62 -9.74 -18.05 -27.23
CA ILE A 62 -8.51 -17.63 -27.90
C ILE A 62 -8.55 -18.02 -29.38
N GLU A 63 -9.06 -19.21 -29.70
CA GLU A 63 -9.24 -19.68 -31.07
C GLU A 63 -10.30 -18.86 -31.81
N PHE A 64 -11.41 -18.52 -31.14
CA PHE A 64 -12.46 -17.67 -31.70
C PHE A 64 -11.98 -16.24 -31.94
N TYR A 65 -11.27 -15.64 -30.98
CA TYR A 65 -10.64 -14.33 -31.16
C TYR A 65 -9.62 -14.33 -32.31
N ARG A 66 -8.78 -15.37 -32.40
CA ARG A 66 -7.83 -15.54 -33.50
C ARG A 66 -8.51 -15.82 -34.84
N SER A 67 -9.68 -16.45 -34.84
CA SER A 67 -10.50 -16.69 -36.03
C SER A 67 -11.05 -15.38 -36.58
N LEU A 68 -11.58 -14.53 -35.71
CA LEU A 68 -12.12 -13.22 -36.08
C LEU A 68 -11.04 -12.22 -36.51
N THR A 69 -9.84 -12.30 -35.94
CA THR A 69 -8.74 -11.37 -36.26
C THR A 69 -7.81 -11.85 -37.37
N ARG A 70 -7.87 -13.12 -37.82
CA ARG A 70 -7.01 -13.64 -38.90
C ARG A 70 -7.57 -13.53 -40.31
N LYS A 71 -8.77 -12.98 -40.51
CA LYS A 71 -9.36 -12.93 -41.84
C LYS A 71 -9.72 -11.52 -42.27
N ASP A 72 -8.68 -10.76 -42.61
CA ASP A 72 -8.74 -9.86 -43.77
C ASP A 72 -7.34 -9.66 -44.40
N SER A 73 -7.06 -10.50 -45.40
CA SER A 73 -6.20 -10.22 -46.57
C SER A 73 -6.13 -11.49 -47.41
N ARG A 74 -7.28 -11.95 -47.90
CA ARG A 74 -7.36 -12.95 -48.97
C ARG A 74 -8.28 -12.43 -50.06
N VAL A 75 -7.74 -11.54 -50.89
CA VAL A 75 -8.22 -11.31 -52.25
C VAL A 75 -7.06 -11.54 -53.20
N GLY A 76 -7.17 -12.60 -54.00
CA GLY A 76 -6.58 -12.66 -55.33
C GLY A 76 -5.14 -13.17 -55.48
N SER A 77 -5.02 -14.26 -56.25
CA SER A 77 -3.91 -14.56 -57.16
C SER A 77 -2.67 -15.30 -56.62
N ARG A 78 -2.67 -16.61 -56.92
CA ARG A 78 -1.60 -17.46 -57.49
C ARG A 78 -0.13 -16.99 -57.35
N SER A 79 0.70 -18.00 -57.04
CA SER A 79 2.13 -18.19 -57.36
C SER A 79 3.16 -17.95 -56.24
N ASN A 80 4.06 -18.94 -56.13
CA ASN A 80 5.38 -19.01 -55.49
C ASN A 80 5.80 -17.93 -54.48
N GLY A 81 6.29 -18.39 -53.33
CA GLY A 81 7.17 -17.56 -52.49
C GLY A 81 7.43 -18.16 -51.12
N ALA A 82 8.40 -19.07 -51.02
CA ALA A 82 9.20 -19.17 -49.80
C ALA A 82 9.87 -17.81 -49.53
N SER A 83 10.04 -17.44 -48.25
CA SER A 83 10.97 -16.43 -47.68
C SER A 83 10.42 -15.19 -46.94
N VAL A 84 9.12 -14.86 -46.92
CA VAL A 84 8.70 -13.57 -46.30
C VAL A 84 8.37 -13.66 -44.79
N SER A 85 8.26 -14.86 -44.21
CA SER A 85 8.00 -15.01 -42.77
C SER A 85 9.25 -15.23 -41.92
N GLU A 86 10.42 -15.44 -42.51
CA GLU A 86 11.66 -15.67 -41.75
C GLU A 86 12.51 -14.39 -41.68
N ALA A 87 12.52 -13.61 -42.76
CA ALA A 87 13.15 -12.29 -42.85
C ALA A 87 12.52 -11.25 -41.90
N ASN A 88 11.20 -11.28 -41.69
CA ASN A 88 10.52 -10.34 -40.78
C ASN A 88 10.76 -10.68 -39.30
N PHE A 89 10.82 -11.97 -38.95
CA PHE A 89 11.17 -12.40 -37.60
C PHE A 89 12.65 -12.19 -37.29
N SER A 90 13.55 -12.46 -38.24
CA SER A 90 14.98 -12.18 -38.09
C SER A 90 15.27 -10.68 -38.06
N LYS A 91 14.64 -9.85 -38.90
CA LYS A 91 14.74 -8.38 -38.84
C LYS A 91 14.19 -7.81 -37.53
N ASN A 92 13.09 -8.35 -37.01
CA ASN A 92 12.57 -7.98 -35.69
C ASN A 92 13.53 -8.40 -34.57
N MET A 93 14.09 -9.61 -34.63
CA MET A 93 15.08 -10.10 -33.66
C MET A 93 16.40 -9.30 -33.72
N ILE A 94 16.86 -8.93 -34.91
CA ILE A 94 18.05 -8.09 -35.13
C ILE A 94 17.82 -6.68 -34.60
N GLY A 95 16.66 -6.07 -34.88
CA GLY A 95 16.30 -4.77 -34.31
C GLY A 95 16.18 -4.80 -32.78
N GLU A 96 15.63 -5.88 -32.21
CA GLU A 96 15.60 -6.08 -30.75
C GLU A 96 17.01 -6.23 -30.15
N ILE A 97 17.92 -6.95 -30.83
CA ILE A 97 19.32 -7.12 -30.38
C ILE A 97 20.09 -5.81 -30.49
N GLU A 98 19.97 -5.08 -31.60
CA GLU A 98 20.62 -3.78 -31.81
C GLU A 98 20.12 -2.74 -30.83
N ASN A 99 18.81 -2.71 -30.55
CA ASN A 99 18.23 -1.81 -29.56
C ASN A 99 18.73 -2.16 -28.15
N ARG A 100 18.77 -3.44 -27.77
CA ARG A 100 19.37 -3.89 -26.50
C ARG A 100 20.85 -3.54 -26.40
N SER A 101 21.60 -3.71 -27.49
CA SER A 101 23.01 -3.39 -27.58
C SER A 101 23.24 -1.88 -27.40
N THR A 102 22.46 -1.05 -28.10
CA THR A 102 22.52 0.41 -28.01
C THR A 102 22.20 0.89 -26.60
N TYR A 103 21.13 0.35 -26.00
CA TYR A 103 20.75 0.65 -24.62
C TYR A 103 21.85 0.28 -23.61
N LEU A 104 22.46 -0.91 -23.73
CA LEU A 104 23.57 -1.31 -22.86
C LEU A 104 24.81 -0.44 -23.04
N MET A 105 25.10 -0.02 -24.27
CA MET A 105 26.20 0.92 -24.55
C MET A 105 25.92 2.30 -23.97
N ALA A 106 24.69 2.76 -24.01
CA ALA A 106 24.29 4.02 -23.42
C ALA A 106 24.43 3.99 -21.87
N ILE A 107 24.01 2.89 -21.22
CA ILE A 107 24.25 2.69 -19.78
C ILE A 107 25.75 2.70 -19.47
N LYS A 108 26.55 1.97 -20.24
CA LYS A 108 27.99 1.90 -20.02
C LYS A 108 28.64 3.28 -20.18
N SER A 109 28.22 4.04 -21.19
CA SER A 109 28.65 5.42 -21.41
C SER A 109 28.31 6.31 -20.21
N ASP A 110 27.09 6.22 -19.68
CA ASP A 110 26.69 6.99 -18.48
C ASP A 110 27.52 6.59 -17.26
N VAL A 111 27.77 5.30 -17.05
CA VAL A 111 28.59 4.80 -15.93
C VAL A 111 30.04 5.33 -16.03
N GLU A 112 30.60 5.41 -17.24
CA GLU A 112 31.97 5.90 -17.47
C GLU A 112 32.07 7.43 -17.36
N THR A 113 31.06 8.16 -17.87
CA THR A 113 31.13 9.64 -17.99
C THR A 113 30.57 10.39 -16.79
N GLN A 114 29.54 9.84 -16.12
CA GLN A 114 28.82 10.53 -15.04
C GLN A 114 29.37 10.21 -13.64
N GLY A 115 30.53 9.57 -13.53
CA GLY A 115 31.02 9.09 -12.23
C GLY A 115 31.21 10.17 -11.17
N GLU A 116 31.75 11.33 -11.53
CA GLU A 116 31.91 12.46 -10.60
C GLU A 116 30.56 13.03 -10.16
N PHE A 117 29.62 13.17 -11.10
CA PHE A 117 28.26 13.62 -10.85
C PHE A 117 27.50 12.68 -9.90
N ILE A 118 27.54 11.36 -10.15
CA ILE A 118 26.90 10.38 -9.26
C ILE A 118 27.57 10.35 -7.89
N ASN A 119 28.89 10.50 -7.80
CA ASN A 119 29.57 10.59 -6.51
C ASN A 119 29.17 11.86 -5.75
N PHE A 120 28.97 12.99 -6.43
CA PHE A 120 28.41 14.20 -5.84
C PHE A 120 27.00 13.96 -5.30
N LEU A 121 26.08 13.42 -6.11
CA LEU A 121 24.73 13.08 -5.67
C LEU A 121 24.72 12.09 -4.50
N SER A 122 25.62 11.10 -4.52
CA SER A 122 25.77 10.12 -3.44
C SER A 122 26.11 10.79 -2.11
N ARG A 123 26.99 11.80 -2.13
CA ARG A 123 27.35 12.57 -0.93
C ARG A 123 26.17 13.40 -0.44
N GLU A 124 25.44 14.05 -1.34
CA GLU A 124 24.25 14.83 -0.99
C GLU A 124 23.17 13.96 -0.36
N VAL A 125 22.87 12.78 -0.94
CA VAL A 125 21.90 11.84 -0.35
C VAL A 125 22.40 11.29 0.99
N ALA A 126 23.69 10.99 1.12
CA ALA A 126 24.26 10.54 2.39
C ALA A 126 24.16 11.62 3.48
N ALA A 127 24.40 12.89 3.13
CA ALA A 127 24.33 14.04 4.02
C ALA A 127 22.91 14.53 4.30
N ALA A 128 21.93 14.17 3.47
CA ALA A 128 20.54 14.60 3.60
C ALA A 128 19.98 14.32 5.01
N ALA A 129 19.72 15.38 5.76
CA ALA A 129 19.17 15.32 7.10
C ALA A 129 18.21 16.49 7.26
N TYR A 130 16.91 16.20 7.26
CA TYR A 130 15.87 17.22 7.22
C TYR A 130 14.99 17.17 8.46
N THR A 131 14.46 18.33 8.85
CA THR A 131 13.52 18.44 9.97
C THR A 131 12.06 18.45 9.50
N LYS A 132 11.81 18.95 8.29
CA LYS A 132 10.46 19.01 7.70
C LYS A 132 10.38 18.11 6.47
N ILE A 133 9.22 17.48 6.31
CA ILE A 133 8.91 16.64 5.14
C ILE A 133 8.85 17.44 3.84
N SER A 134 8.50 18.73 3.90
CA SER A 134 8.49 19.62 2.73
C SER A 134 9.89 19.79 2.12
N ASP A 135 10.92 19.83 2.95
CA ASP A 135 12.31 19.91 2.48
C ASP A 135 12.75 18.59 1.85
N VAL A 136 12.30 17.45 2.40
CA VAL A 136 12.50 16.13 1.80
C VAL A 136 11.82 16.03 0.43
N GLU A 137 10.59 16.53 0.29
CA GLU A 137 9.91 16.55 -1.02
C GLU A 137 10.65 17.40 -2.04
N ALA A 138 11.14 18.58 -1.64
CA ALA A 138 11.92 19.45 -2.51
C ALA A 138 13.24 18.79 -2.92
N PHE A 139 13.93 18.14 -1.97
CA PHE A 139 15.15 17.39 -2.22
C PHE A 139 14.92 16.21 -3.17
N VAL A 140 13.90 15.40 -2.93
CA VAL A 140 13.56 14.26 -3.80
C VAL A 140 13.22 14.75 -5.21
N LYS A 141 12.46 15.85 -5.33
CA LYS A 141 12.15 16.44 -6.64
C LYS A 141 13.41 16.91 -7.38
N TRP A 142 14.35 17.52 -6.67
CA TRP A 142 15.63 17.90 -7.24
C TRP A 142 16.44 16.66 -7.65
N LEU A 143 16.59 15.69 -6.75
CA LEU A 143 17.34 14.46 -6.98
C LEU A 143 16.81 13.67 -8.19
N ASP A 144 15.50 13.49 -8.27
CA ASP A 144 14.86 12.82 -9.41
C ASP A 144 15.02 13.62 -10.71
N GLY A 145 15.09 14.96 -10.62
CA GLY A 145 15.42 15.82 -11.75
C GLY A 145 16.86 15.64 -12.23
N GLU A 146 17.82 15.60 -11.31
CA GLU A 146 19.23 15.35 -11.62
C GLU A 146 19.44 13.95 -12.20
N LEU A 147 18.78 12.93 -11.65
CA LEU A 147 18.89 11.55 -12.13
C LEU A 147 18.12 11.29 -13.44
N SER A 148 17.21 12.17 -13.82
CA SER A 148 16.48 12.07 -15.10
C SER A 148 17.37 12.25 -16.33
N SER A 149 18.59 12.76 -16.17
CA SER A 149 19.56 12.84 -17.26
C SER A 149 20.16 11.48 -17.64
N LEU A 150 20.04 10.47 -16.77
CA LEU A 150 20.55 9.12 -17.01
C LEU A 150 19.61 8.31 -17.89
N VAL A 151 20.18 7.46 -18.73
CA VAL A 151 19.41 6.58 -19.64
C VAL A 151 18.57 5.57 -18.86
N ASP A 152 19.15 4.99 -17.80
CA ASP A 152 18.44 4.14 -16.84
C ASP A 152 19.07 4.33 -15.47
N GLU A 153 18.36 5.09 -14.61
CA GLU A 153 18.80 5.40 -13.25
C GLU A 153 19.24 4.13 -12.50
N ARG A 154 18.40 3.09 -12.46
CA ARG A 154 18.67 1.91 -11.64
C ARG A 154 19.83 1.09 -12.19
N ALA A 155 19.91 0.93 -13.51
CA ALA A 155 20.99 0.18 -14.12
C ALA A 155 22.34 0.91 -13.98
N VAL A 156 22.35 2.24 -14.12
CA VAL A 156 23.57 3.06 -13.96
C VAL A 156 24.00 3.06 -12.49
N LEU A 157 23.11 3.40 -11.55
CA LEU A 157 23.44 3.51 -10.12
C LEU A 157 23.94 2.19 -9.51
N ARG A 158 23.53 1.04 -10.04
CA ARG A 158 24.03 -0.27 -9.60
C ARG A 158 25.55 -0.44 -9.75
N HIS A 159 26.18 0.30 -10.66
CA HIS A 159 27.63 0.24 -10.87
C HIS A 159 28.41 1.10 -9.86
N PHE A 160 27.72 1.90 -9.04
CA PHE A 160 28.33 2.80 -8.06
C PHE A 160 28.16 2.27 -6.63
N PRO A 161 29.19 1.67 -6.01
CA PRO A 161 29.07 1.03 -4.70
C PRO A 161 28.82 2.01 -3.55
N ASN A 162 29.13 3.29 -3.75
CA ASN A 162 28.94 4.34 -2.75
C ASN A 162 27.52 4.93 -2.77
N TRP A 163 26.68 4.53 -3.73
CA TRP A 163 25.31 5.04 -3.83
C TRP A 163 24.48 4.59 -2.62
N PRO A 164 23.94 5.52 -1.80
CA PRO A 164 23.16 5.20 -0.61
C PRO A 164 21.72 4.79 -0.96
N GLU A 165 21.56 3.70 -1.72
CA GLU A 165 20.29 3.22 -2.29
C GLU A 165 19.16 3.16 -1.25
N ARG A 166 19.42 2.55 -0.09
CA ARG A 166 18.43 2.41 0.98
C ARG A 166 17.89 3.75 1.47
N LYS A 167 18.76 4.76 1.55
CA LYS A 167 18.39 6.11 2.03
C LYS A 167 17.66 6.88 0.94
N ALA A 168 18.13 6.81 -0.31
CA ALA A 168 17.44 7.41 -1.46
C ALA A 168 16.00 6.87 -1.57
N ASP A 169 15.83 5.55 -1.51
CA ASP A 169 14.52 4.91 -1.59
C ASP A 169 13.61 5.29 -0.41
N ALA A 170 14.16 5.41 0.80
CA ALA A 170 13.38 5.84 1.96
C ALA A 170 12.93 7.30 1.87
N LEU A 171 13.78 8.20 1.35
CA LEU A 171 13.42 9.60 1.09
C LEU A 171 12.29 9.68 0.06
N ARG A 172 12.40 8.94 -1.03
CA ARG A 172 11.37 8.85 -2.07
C ARG A 172 10.06 8.28 -1.54
N GLU A 173 10.12 7.19 -0.78
CA GLU A 173 8.96 6.57 -0.16
C GLU A 173 8.25 7.54 0.79
N ALA A 174 9.00 8.25 1.64
CA ALA A 174 8.45 9.24 2.56
C ALA A 174 7.79 10.40 1.80
N ALA A 175 8.49 10.98 0.82
CA ALA A 175 7.98 12.08 -0.01
C ALA A 175 6.71 11.67 -0.77
N CYS A 176 6.73 10.50 -1.42
CA CYS A 176 5.60 9.97 -2.17
C CYS A 176 4.39 9.72 -1.26
N THR A 177 4.61 9.05 -0.13
CA THR A 177 3.54 8.76 0.84
C THR A 177 2.92 10.04 1.38
N TYR A 178 3.75 11.01 1.78
CA TYR A 178 3.26 12.29 2.26
C TYR A 178 2.43 13.03 1.20
N ARG A 179 2.92 13.09 -0.03
CA ARG A 179 2.23 13.73 -1.16
C ARG A 179 0.88 13.07 -1.46
N ASP A 180 0.82 11.75 -1.46
CA ASP A 180 -0.42 11.00 -1.66
C ASP A 180 -1.47 11.37 -0.60
N LEU A 181 -1.07 11.43 0.66
CA LEU A 181 -1.95 11.80 1.76
C LEU A 181 -2.41 13.26 1.64
N LYS A 182 -1.50 14.17 1.26
CA LYS A 182 -1.83 15.59 1.01
C LYS A 182 -2.78 15.78 -0.16
N ASN A 183 -2.62 15.00 -1.23
CA ASN A 183 -3.52 15.02 -2.38
C ASN A 183 -4.92 14.53 -1.99
N LEU A 184 -5.00 13.45 -1.21
CA LEU A 184 -6.28 12.93 -0.71
C LEU A 184 -6.97 13.93 0.23
N GLU A 185 -6.23 14.53 1.15
CA GLU A 185 -6.73 15.60 2.02
C GLU A 185 -7.28 16.76 1.18
N SER A 186 -6.52 17.21 0.17
CA SER A 186 -6.92 18.30 -0.71
C SER A 186 -8.16 17.96 -1.54
N GLU A 187 -8.28 16.73 -2.04
CA GLU A 187 -9.47 16.23 -2.74
C GLU A 187 -10.73 16.33 -1.87
N ILE A 188 -10.59 16.03 -0.58
CA ILE A 188 -11.70 16.08 0.39
C ILE A 188 -12.00 17.51 0.83
N LEU A 189 -10.97 18.31 1.10
CA LEU A 189 -11.16 19.71 1.48
C LEU A 189 -11.70 20.55 0.32
N SER A 190 -11.38 20.21 -0.93
CA SER A 190 -11.95 20.86 -2.11
C SER A 190 -13.31 20.30 -2.53
N TYR A 191 -13.77 19.20 -1.90
CA TYR A 191 -15.07 18.62 -2.19
C TYR A 191 -16.18 19.65 -1.97
N LYS A 192 -17.02 19.79 -3.00
CA LYS A 192 -18.24 20.60 -2.97
C LYS A 192 -19.38 19.71 -3.45
N ASP A 193 -20.47 19.69 -2.69
CA ASP A 193 -21.67 18.99 -3.10
C ASP A 193 -22.26 19.67 -4.34
N ASN A 194 -22.35 18.91 -5.43
CA ASN A 194 -22.93 19.40 -6.67
C ASN A 194 -24.43 19.14 -6.65
N LEU A 195 -25.21 20.20 -6.43
CA LEU A 195 -26.66 20.12 -6.33
C LEU A 195 -27.36 19.68 -7.62
N LEU A 196 -26.67 19.75 -8.77
CA LEU A 196 -27.17 19.24 -10.06
C LEU A 196 -27.07 17.71 -10.16
N GLN A 197 -26.25 17.07 -9.32
CA GLN A 197 -26.15 15.62 -9.27
C GLN A 197 -27.35 15.01 -8.53
N THR A 198 -27.73 13.81 -8.94
CA THR A 198 -28.72 13.03 -8.19
C THR A 198 -28.21 12.78 -6.76
N PRO A 199 -29.11 12.73 -5.75
CA PRO A 199 -28.69 12.50 -4.37
C PRO A 199 -27.86 11.22 -4.20
N SER A 200 -28.23 10.14 -4.89
CA SER A 200 -27.50 8.87 -4.86
C SER A 200 -26.06 9.00 -5.36
N GLN A 201 -25.81 9.78 -6.42
CA GLN A 201 -24.45 10.02 -6.91
C GLN A 201 -23.61 10.81 -5.91
N ALA A 202 -24.18 11.85 -5.30
CA ALA A 202 -23.50 12.64 -4.28
C ALA A 202 -23.13 11.77 -3.05
N PHE A 203 -24.08 10.98 -2.55
CA PHE A 203 -23.85 10.06 -1.44
C PHE A 203 -22.82 8.98 -1.76
N ASN A 204 -22.85 8.39 -2.95
CA ASN A 204 -21.86 7.39 -3.36
C ASN A 204 -20.46 8.00 -3.45
N ARG A 205 -20.33 9.24 -3.94
CA ARG A 205 -19.04 9.93 -3.99
C ARG A 205 -18.48 10.22 -2.61
N MET A 206 -19.30 10.72 -1.68
CA MET A 206 -18.87 10.95 -0.29
C MET A 206 -18.48 9.65 0.42
N GLN A 207 -19.23 8.56 0.20
CA GLN A 207 -18.89 7.23 0.74
C GLN A 207 -17.58 6.68 0.17
N ALA A 208 -17.33 6.86 -1.14
CA ALA A 208 -16.09 6.42 -1.76
C ALA A 208 -14.87 7.19 -1.23
N LEU A 209 -15.00 8.51 -1.03
CA LEU A 209 -13.95 9.33 -0.41
C LEU A 209 -13.68 8.90 1.03
N GLN A 210 -14.73 8.70 1.82
CA GLN A 210 -14.61 8.25 3.20
C GLN A 210 -13.93 6.87 3.29
N HIS A 211 -14.32 5.93 2.42
CA HIS A 211 -13.72 4.60 2.38
C HIS A 211 -12.23 4.64 2.00
N ARG A 212 -11.85 5.44 0.99
CA ARG A 212 -10.44 5.63 0.61
C ARG A 212 -9.62 6.20 1.76
N LEU A 213 -10.18 7.14 2.51
CA LEU A 213 -9.51 7.74 3.66
C LEU A 213 -9.29 6.72 4.77
N GLU A 214 -10.32 5.96 5.15
CA GLU A 214 -10.21 4.91 6.16
C GLU A 214 -9.16 3.85 5.78
N LEU A 215 -9.15 3.41 4.52
CA LEU A 215 -8.16 2.45 4.02
C LEU A 215 -6.73 3.01 4.14
N ARG A 216 -6.50 4.23 3.63
CA ARG A 216 -5.16 4.84 3.64
C ARG A 216 -4.65 5.11 5.05
N VAL A 217 -5.51 5.60 5.94
CA VAL A 217 -5.12 5.81 7.35
C VAL A 217 -4.86 4.47 8.04
N GLY A 218 -5.69 3.45 7.82
CA GLY A 218 -5.48 2.12 8.38
C GLY A 218 -4.18 1.46 7.91
N ASP A 219 -3.82 1.61 6.63
CA ASP A 219 -2.55 1.11 6.09
C ASP A 219 -1.34 1.76 6.76
N ILE A 220 -1.38 3.08 6.92
CA ILE A 220 -0.33 3.86 7.59
C ILE A 220 -0.24 3.51 9.07
N GLU A 221 -1.37 3.42 9.78
CA GLU A 221 -1.41 3.04 11.19
C GLU A 221 -0.76 1.67 11.43
N ARG A 222 -1.02 0.70 10.55
CA ARG A 222 -0.44 -0.66 10.63
C ARG A 222 1.07 -0.69 10.44
N THR A 223 1.63 0.11 9.53
CA THR A 223 3.07 0.11 9.25
C THR A 223 3.85 1.18 10.00
N LYS A 224 3.16 2.10 10.70
CA LYS A 224 3.71 3.29 11.34
C LYS A 224 4.99 3.03 12.12
N GLU A 225 4.99 2.08 13.06
CA GLU A 225 6.13 1.83 13.93
C GLU A 225 7.38 1.42 13.16
N SER A 226 7.20 0.59 12.12
CA SER A 226 8.30 0.15 11.25
C SER A 226 8.83 1.30 10.38
N SER A 227 7.94 2.12 9.82
CA SER A 227 8.31 3.29 9.01
C SER A 227 9.03 4.34 9.86
N VAL A 228 8.54 4.64 11.06
CA VAL A 228 9.16 5.59 12.00
C VAL A 228 10.58 5.12 12.37
N LYS A 229 10.75 3.83 12.69
CA LYS A 229 12.07 3.28 12.99
C LYS A 229 13.03 3.41 11.80
N LYS A 230 12.59 3.01 10.60
CA LYS A 230 13.35 3.13 9.35
C LYS A 230 13.76 4.58 9.07
N TYR A 231 12.82 5.52 9.21
CA TYR A 231 13.07 6.94 8.95
C TYR A 231 14.05 7.54 9.97
N LYS A 232 13.95 7.16 11.24
CA LYS A 232 14.89 7.61 12.29
C LYS A 232 16.32 7.14 12.01
N GLU A 233 16.50 5.89 11.57
CA GLU A 233 17.82 5.35 11.19
C GLU A 233 18.45 6.12 10.02
N MET A 234 17.63 6.70 9.14
CA MET A 234 18.06 7.41 7.93
C MET A 234 17.98 8.94 8.04
N GLN A 235 17.73 9.47 9.24
CA GLN A 235 17.58 10.92 9.51
C GLN A 235 16.46 11.60 8.69
N ILE A 236 15.38 10.86 8.44
CA ILE A 236 14.17 11.35 7.78
C ILE A 236 13.16 11.74 8.89
N PRO A 237 12.51 12.92 8.79
CA PRO A 237 11.52 13.32 9.77
C PRO A 237 10.32 12.36 9.74
N SER A 238 9.78 12.00 10.90
CA SER A 238 8.64 11.07 11.02
C SER A 238 7.39 11.71 11.64
N ASP A 239 7.51 12.91 12.21
CA ASP A 239 6.42 13.57 12.94
C ASP A 239 5.23 13.89 12.04
N TRP A 240 5.49 14.12 10.74
CA TRP A 240 4.48 14.36 9.73
C TRP A 240 3.47 13.20 9.62
N ILE A 241 3.84 11.96 9.95
CA ILE A 241 2.94 10.81 9.85
C ILE A 241 1.77 11.00 10.82
N GLN A 242 2.04 11.37 12.07
CA GLN A 242 1.01 11.60 13.07
C GLN A 242 0.18 12.84 12.76
N GLU A 243 0.83 13.91 12.35
CA GLU A 243 0.15 15.15 11.94
C GLU A 243 -0.82 14.86 10.78
N MET A 244 -0.36 14.18 9.73
CA MET A 244 -1.17 13.87 8.56
C MET A 244 -2.35 12.94 8.87
N MET A 245 -2.17 11.93 9.73
CA MET A 245 -3.29 11.08 10.17
C MET A 245 -4.36 11.92 10.89
N THR A 246 -3.93 12.87 11.71
CA THR A 246 -4.84 13.77 12.44
C THR A 246 -5.59 14.69 11.48
N GLN A 247 -4.89 15.30 10.52
CA GLN A 247 -5.49 16.14 9.49
C GLN A 247 -6.48 15.37 8.61
N LEU A 248 -6.17 14.13 8.22
CA LEU A 248 -7.10 13.29 7.47
C LEU A 248 -8.34 12.95 8.30
N LYS A 249 -8.18 12.58 9.59
CA LYS A 249 -9.32 12.38 10.51
C LYS A 249 -10.19 13.62 10.60
N LEU A 250 -9.62 14.81 10.72
CA LEU A 250 -10.37 16.07 10.70
C LEU A 250 -11.08 16.32 9.35
N SER A 251 -10.39 16.07 8.22
CA SER A 251 -10.98 16.25 6.89
C SER A 251 -12.22 15.38 6.64
N SER A 252 -12.29 14.19 7.26
CA SER A 252 -13.46 13.31 7.19
C SER A 252 -14.73 13.94 7.79
N MET A 253 -14.57 14.81 8.80
CA MET A 253 -15.68 15.54 9.41
C MET A 253 -16.34 16.50 8.42
N LYS A 254 -15.55 17.08 7.49
CA LYS A 254 -16.09 17.90 6.40
C LYS A 254 -17.02 17.09 5.49
N LEU A 255 -16.66 15.85 5.16
CA LEU A 255 -17.53 14.95 4.40
C LEU A 255 -18.81 14.63 5.18
N ALA A 256 -18.71 14.35 6.49
CA ALA A 256 -19.88 14.14 7.34
C ALA A 256 -20.84 15.34 7.31
N LYS A 257 -20.32 16.56 7.44
CA LYS A 257 -21.13 17.79 7.34
C LYS A 257 -21.87 17.88 6.00
N HIS A 258 -21.16 17.68 4.88
CA HIS A 258 -21.80 17.70 3.56
C HIS A 258 -22.84 16.60 3.40
N TYR A 259 -22.55 15.40 3.89
CA TYR A 259 -23.47 14.27 3.83
C TYR A 259 -24.77 14.56 4.58
N MET A 260 -24.66 14.99 5.84
CA MET A 260 -25.81 15.29 6.69
C MET A 260 -26.62 16.47 6.15
N ALA A 261 -25.96 17.52 5.66
CA ALA A 261 -26.63 18.67 5.04
C ALA A 261 -27.41 18.26 3.79
N ARG A 262 -26.84 17.40 2.93
CA ARG A 262 -27.52 16.86 1.75
C ARG A 262 -28.69 15.98 2.15
N THR A 263 -28.52 15.09 3.15
CA THR A 263 -29.62 14.28 3.70
C THR A 263 -30.77 15.16 4.20
N LEU A 264 -30.50 16.19 5.00
CA LEU A 264 -31.50 17.13 5.49
C LEU A 264 -32.27 17.83 4.37
N LYS A 265 -31.56 18.26 3.31
CA LYS A 265 -32.18 18.91 2.16
C LYS A 265 -33.14 17.99 1.41
N GLU A 266 -32.73 16.75 1.20
CA GLU A 266 -33.59 15.76 0.55
C GLU A 266 -34.78 15.33 1.41
N LEU A 267 -34.57 15.21 2.73
CA LEU A 267 -35.64 14.91 3.68
C LEU A 267 -36.74 15.98 3.64
N LYS A 268 -36.37 17.27 3.58
CA LYS A 268 -37.32 18.38 3.44
C LYS A 268 -38.09 18.37 2.11
N SER A 269 -37.53 17.74 1.08
CA SER A 269 -38.12 17.69 -0.27
C SER A 269 -38.92 16.41 -0.52
N THR A 270 -38.84 15.43 0.38
CA THR A 270 -39.45 14.11 0.23
C THR A 270 -40.79 14.05 0.96
N ALA A 271 -41.81 13.47 0.33
CA ALA A 271 -43.10 13.23 0.97
C ALA A 271 -42.97 12.23 2.12
N GLN A 272 -43.74 12.42 3.19
CA GLN A 272 -43.68 11.60 4.40
C GLN A 272 -43.85 10.12 4.09
N GLY A 273 -42.98 9.26 4.64
CA GLY A 273 -43.09 7.81 4.46
C GLY A 273 -41.82 7.00 4.75
N PRO A 274 -41.81 5.69 4.41
CA PRO A 274 -40.69 4.79 4.69
C PRO A 274 -39.33 5.25 4.12
N ARG A 275 -39.38 5.92 2.96
CA ARG A 275 -38.20 6.46 2.27
C ARG A 275 -37.49 7.56 3.06
N GLU A 276 -38.25 8.38 3.79
CA GLU A 276 -37.71 9.41 4.67
C GLU A 276 -36.89 8.79 5.82
N ASN A 277 -37.46 7.78 6.48
CA ASN A 277 -36.79 7.06 7.57
C ASN A 277 -35.50 6.37 7.09
N GLU A 278 -35.50 5.78 5.90
CA GLU A 278 -34.33 5.14 5.31
C GLU A 278 -33.20 6.17 5.05
N MET A 279 -33.54 7.33 4.49
CA MET A 279 -32.58 8.40 4.22
C MET A 279 -31.98 8.98 5.50
N LEU A 280 -32.81 9.22 6.51
CA LEU A 280 -32.35 9.65 7.83
C LEU A 280 -31.40 8.63 8.44
N LEU A 281 -31.77 7.33 8.41
CA LEU A 281 -30.93 6.26 8.92
C LEU A 281 -29.60 6.18 8.18
N GLN A 282 -29.59 6.38 6.86
CA GLN A 282 -28.37 6.42 6.06
C GLN A 282 -27.46 7.59 6.47
N GLY A 283 -28.03 8.78 6.68
CA GLY A 283 -27.31 9.95 7.20
C GLY A 283 -26.68 9.69 8.57
N VAL A 284 -27.46 9.12 9.50
CA VAL A 284 -26.97 8.79 10.85
C VAL A 284 -25.89 7.71 10.82
N ARG A 285 -26.03 6.67 9.98
CA ARG A 285 -25.00 5.62 9.81
C ARG A 285 -23.69 6.20 9.28
N PHE A 286 -23.77 7.11 8.31
CA PHE A 286 -22.58 7.78 7.78
C PHE A 286 -21.90 8.64 8.85
N ALA A 287 -22.67 9.46 9.57
CA ALA A 287 -22.16 10.26 10.68
C ALA A 287 -21.49 9.39 11.75
N TYR A 288 -22.15 8.30 12.18
CA TYR A 288 -21.60 7.36 13.15
C TYR A 288 -20.28 6.74 12.68
N ARG A 289 -20.19 6.32 11.41
CA ARG A 289 -18.96 5.78 10.82
C ARG A 289 -17.81 6.79 10.91
N VAL A 290 -18.06 8.04 10.50
CA VAL A 290 -17.05 9.11 10.58
C VAL A 290 -16.67 9.41 12.03
N HIS A 291 -17.63 9.42 12.96
CA HIS A 291 -17.37 9.60 14.39
C HIS A 291 -16.44 8.52 14.95
N GLN A 292 -16.70 7.25 14.64
CA GLN A 292 -15.84 6.14 15.07
C GLN A 292 -14.43 6.26 14.48
N PHE A 293 -14.33 6.64 13.22
CA PHE A 293 -13.07 6.80 12.52
C PHE A 293 -12.22 7.96 13.06
N ALA A 294 -12.84 9.12 13.27
CA ALA A 294 -12.14 10.33 13.73
C ALA A 294 -11.94 10.37 15.26
N GLY A 295 -12.67 9.53 16.01
CA GLY A 295 -12.64 9.51 17.48
C GLY A 295 -13.52 10.59 18.14
N GLY A 296 -14.45 11.17 17.40
CA GLY A 296 -15.32 12.26 17.86
C GLY A 296 -15.70 13.22 16.74
N PHE A 297 -16.44 14.27 17.09
CA PHE A 297 -16.78 15.37 16.19
C PHE A 297 -16.24 16.70 16.71
N ASP A 298 -15.92 17.59 15.77
CA ASP A 298 -15.74 19.01 16.06
C ASP A 298 -17.10 19.68 16.37
N VAL A 299 -17.06 20.93 16.84
CA VAL A 299 -18.26 21.70 17.23
C VAL A 299 -19.23 21.83 16.05
N ASP A 300 -18.72 22.11 14.85
CA ASP A 300 -19.53 22.29 13.66
C ASP A 300 -20.24 21.00 13.23
N THR A 301 -19.54 19.87 13.27
CA THR A 301 -20.08 18.57 12.86
C THR A 301 -21.07 18.06 13.89
N THR A 302 -20.82 18.34 15.17
CA THR A 302 -21.78 18.09 16.26
C THR A 302 -23.08 18.86 16.00
N LYS A 303 -22.99 20.15 15.69
CA LYS A 303 -24.17 20.97 15.34
C LYS A 303 -24.91 20.42 14.11
N ALA A 304 -24.18 20.07 13.04
CA ALA A 304 -24.79 19.48 11.84
C ALA A 304 -25.52 18.16 12.14
N PHE A 305 -24.98 17.33 13.05
CA PHE A 305 -25.61 16.11 13.51
C PHE A 305 -26.86 16.38 14.36
N GLU A 306 -26.82 17.40 15.23
CA GLU A 306 -27.98 17.82 16.01
C GLU A 306 -29.13 18.30 15.12
N GLU A 307 -28.85 19.06 14.07
CA GLU A 307 -29.85 19.47 13.07
C GLU A 307 -30.50 18.25 12.40
N LEU A 308 -29.69 17.26 12.00
CA LEU A 308 -30.18 15.99 11.44
C LEU A 308 -31.06 15.23 12.45
N ARG A 309 -30.66 15.20 13.72
CA ARG A 309 -31.41 14.55 14.80
C ARG A 309 -32.74 15.25 15.07
N GLN A 310 -32.75 16.59 15.07
CA GLN A 310 -33.94 17.39 15.35
C GLN A 310 -35.04 17.20 14.31
N PHE A 311 -34.69 16.87 13.07
CA PHE A 311 -35.66 16.56 12.01
C PHE A 311 -36.62 15.43 12.44
N ARG A 312 -36.14 14.43 13.18
CA ARG A 312 -36.98 13.34 13.73
C ARG A 312 -37.91 13.80 14.86
N THR A 313 -37.52 14.83 15.59
CA THR A 313 -38.23 15.28 16.81
C THR A 313 -39.20 16.43 16.56
N GLN A 314 -39.31 16.96 15.33
CA GLN A 314 -40.29 18.01 15.04
C GLN A 314 -41.71 17.43 15.10
N PRO A 315 -42.59 17.93 15.98
CA PRO A 315 -43.99 17.55 15.97
C PRO A 315 -44.64 18.05 14.68
N TYR A 316 -45.39 17.17 14.02
CA TYR A 316 -46.15 17.43 12.81
C TYR A 316 -46.92 18.76 12.95
N LYS A 317 -46.55 19.77 12.16
CA LYS A 317 -47.38 20.96 11.97
C LYS A 317 -48.46 20.60 10.95
N TRP A 318 -49.64 20.30 11.49
CA TRP A 318 -50.90 20.17 10.76
C TRP A 318 -51.31 21.52 10.17
#